data_AF-A0A640WJK4-F1
#
_entry.id   AF-A0A640WJK4-F1
#
_cell.length_a   1.000
_cell.length_b   1.000
_cell.length_c   1.000
_cell.angle_alpha   90.00
_cell.angle_beta   90.00
_cell.angle_gamma   90.00
#
_symmetry.space_group_name_H-M   'P 1'
#
loop_
_entity.id
_entity.type
_entity.pdbx_description
1 polymer ?
#
loop_
_entity_poly.entity_id
_entity_poly.type
_entity_poly.pdbx_seq_one_letter_code
_entity_poly.pdbx_strand_id
1 'polypeptide(L)'
;MATCKPRENYRPWTRAEYDLVEKAIMRDNRQYASIAAELGRSVKSVRGAAQRIGVSSCRRHWRSPDWSKLDRKIVDMLECELMTPRQIAEKLTALGNPVHKDTIYRRIAAMPHNIRERARRNGTRIRVATGERVQRRRKLAA
;
A
#
# COMPACT_ATOMS: atom_id res chain seq x y z
N MET A 1 40.73 -24.40 19.26
CA MET A 1 39.26 -24.39 19.43
C MET A 1 38.85 -23.04 19.99
N ALA A 2 38.16 -22.20 19.21
CA ALA A 2 37.75 -20.87 19.67
C ALA A 2 36.55 -21.01 20.62
N THR A 3 36.73 -20.68 21.89
CA THR A 3 35.64 -20.59 22.86
C THR A 3 34.88 -19.28 22.60
N CYS A 4 33.71 -19.37 21.99
CA CYS A 4 32.82 -18.22 21.88
C CYS A 4 32.42 -17.76 23.28
N LYS A 5 32.85 -16.55 23.68
CA LYS A 5 32.40 -15.91 24.93
C LYS A 5 30.86 -15.90 24.96
N PRO A 6 30.21 -16.38 26.03
CA PRO A 6 28.77 -16.29 26.14
C PRO A 6 28.36 -14.82 26.15
N ARG A 7 27.34 -14.46 25.35
CA ARG A 7 26.77 -13.12 25.40
C ARG A 7 26.10 -12.96 26.78
N GLU A 8 26.64 -12.08 27.62
CA GLU A 8 26.18 -11.82 29.01
C GLU A 8 24.67 -11.54 29.15
N ASN A 9 23.98 -11.22 28.05
CA ASN A 9 22.53 -10.93 28.01
C ASN A 9 21.67 -11.98 27.27
N TYR A 10 22.17 -13.21 27.07
CA TYR A 10 21.41 -14.25 26.38
C TYR A 10 20.43 -14.97 27.32
N ARG A 11 19.17 -14.53 27.32
CA ARG A 11 18.05 -15.25 27.95
C ARG A 11 17.39 -16.20 26.93
N PRO A 12 17.50 -17.53 27.08
CA PRO A 12 16.85 -18.48 26.17
C PRO A 12 15.33 -18.32 26.22
N TRP A 13 14.66 -18.57 25.10
CA TRP A 13 13.19 -18.47 25.01
C TRP A 13 12.54 -19.75 25.50
N THR A 14 11.58 -19.65 26.41
CA THR A 14 10.78 -20.80 26.84
C THR A 14 9.57 -21.00 25.93
N ARG A 15 9.00 -22.21 25.93
CA ARG A 15 7.80 -22.50 25.14
C ARG A 15 6.61 -21.62 25.56
N ALA A 16 6.43 -21.39 26.87
CA ALA A 16 5.39 -20.53 27.40
C ALA A 16 5.52 -19.06 26.92
N GLU A 17 6.75 -18.55 26.80
CA GLU A 17 6.99 -17.22 26.25
C GLU A 17 6.59 -17.13 24.77
N TYR A 18 6.82 -18.19 23.98
CA TYR A 18 6.35 -18.24 22.60
C TYR A 18 4.83 -18.28 22.50
N ASP A 19 4.17 -19.10 23.31
CA ASP A 19 2.71 -19.22 23.30
C ASP A 19 2.04 -17.89 23.74
N LEU A 20 2.67 -17.13 24.64
CA LEU A 20 2.22 -15.78 25.02
C LEU A 20 2.37 -14.79 23.86
N VAL A 21 3.52 -14.79 23.18
CA VAL A 21 3.74 -13.94 22.00
C VAL A 21 2.74 -14.26 20.89
N GLU A 22 2.48 -15.54 20.62
CA GLU A 22 1.47 -16.00 19.67
C GLU A 22 0.07 -15.49 20.04
N LYS A 23 -0.38 -15.74 21.27
CA LYS A 23 -1.70 -15.29 21.74
C LYS A 23 -1.84 -13.77 21.68
N ALA A 24 -0.86 -13.02 22.18
CA ALA A 24 -0.90 -11.57 22.23
C ALA A 24 -0.93 -10.93 20.83
N ILE A 25 -0.27 -11.54 19.84
CA ILE A 25 -0.25 -11.03 18.46
C ILE A 25 -1.50 -11.46 17.69
N MET A 26 -1.87 -12.75 17.76
CA MET A 26 -2.95 -13.31 16.94
C MET A 26 -4.35 -13.04 17.50
N ARG A 27 -4.52 -13.08 18.83
CA ARG A 27 -5.84 -12.91 19.47
C ARG A 27 -6.10 -11.47 19.87
N ASP A 28 -5.13 -10.85 20.56
CA ASP A 28 -5.32 -9.54 21.16
C ASP A 28 -4.82 -8.39 20.28
N ASN A 29 -4.18 -8.70 19.14
CA ASN A 29 -3.60 -7.74 18.19
C ASN A 29 -2.68 -6.69 18.85
N ARG A 30 -2.00 -7.06 19.94
CA ARG A 30 -1.16 -6.17 20.73
C ARG A 30 0.11 -5.79 19.97
N GLN A 31 0.62 -4.59 20.26
CA GLN A 31 1.85 -4.11 19.64
C GLN A 31 3.08 -4.79 20.27
N TYR A 32 4.17 -4.92 19.50
CA TYR A 32 5.40 -5.54 20.01
C TYR A 32 5.99 -4.81 21.23
N ALA A 33 5.76 -3.49 21.35
CA ALA A 33 6.23 -2.71 22.49
C ALA A 33 5.54 -3.12 23.81
N SER A 34 4.23 -3.39 23.80
CA SER A 34 3.52 -3.81 25.00
C SER A 34 3.89 -5.24 25.41
N ILE A 35 4.09 -6.13 24.44
CA ILE A 35 4.52 -7.51 24.69
C ILE A 35 5.94 -7.55 25.25
N ALA A 36 6.81 -6.65 24.77
CA ALA A 36 8.18 -6.50 25.26
C ALA A 36 8.21 -6.04 26.73
N ALA A 37 7.37 -5.08 27.10
CA ALA A 37 7.24 -4.60 28.47
C ALA A 37 6.77 -5.71 29.44
N GLU A 38 5.81 -6.53 29.00
CA GLU A 38 5.26 -7.63 29.81
C GLU A 38 6.26 -8.79 30.00
N LEU A 39 7.03 -9.13 28.96
CA LEU A 39 8.02 -10.20 29.02
C LEU A 39 9.38 -9.78 29.61
N GLY A 40 9.56 -8.48 29.87
CA GLY A 40 10.85 -7.91 30.28
C GLY A 40 11.95 -8.15 29.23
N ARG A 41 11.59 -8.16 27.93
CA ARG A 41 12.52 -8.40 26.82
C ARG A 41 12.56 -7.19 25.89
N SER A 42 13.63 -7.06 25.11
CA SER A 42 13.69 -6.01 24.09
C SER A 42 12.69 -6.24 22.95
N VAL A 43 12.15 -5.16 22.40
CA VAL A 43 11.23 -5.20 21.23
C VAL A 43 11.84 -5.97 20.05
N LYS A 44 13.15 -5.81 19.83
CA LYS A 44 13.88 -6.54 18.78
C LYS A 44 13.88 -8.06 19.02
N SER A 45 14.00 -8.49 20.27
CA SER A 45 13.95 -9.91 20.66
C SER A 45 12.56 -10.50 20.42
N VAL A 46 11.50 -9.79 20.84
CA VAL A 46 10.11 -10.20 20.62
C VAL A 46 9.80 -10.29 19.12
N ARG A 47 10.24 -9.32 18.31
CA ARG A 47 10.10 -9.36 16.85
C ARG A 47 10.79 -10.59 16.23
N GLY A 48 12.02 -10.88 16.66
CA GLY A 48 12.76 -12.06 16.20
C GLY A 48 12.15 -13.38 16.69
N ALA A 49 11.51 -13.41 17.86
CA ALA A 49 10.73 -14.55 18.31
C ALA A 49 9.49 -14.76 17.46
N ALA A 50 8.68 -13.70 17.25
CA ALA A 50 7.49 -13.76 16.42
C ALA A 50 7.80 -14.23 14.99
N GLN A 51 8.94 -13.81 14.42
CA GLN A 51 9.39 -14.28 13.10
C GLN A 51 9.73 -15.77 13.10
N ARG A 52 10.38 -16.29 14.16
CA ARG A 52 10.74 -17.71 14.28
C ARG A 52 9.53 -18.63 14.42
N ILE A 53 8.46 -18.16 15.07
CA ILE A 53 7.20 -18.92 15.20
C ILE A 53 6.19 -18.61 14.08
N GLY A 54 6.58 -17.83 13.06
CA GLY A 54 5.72 -17.50 11.92
C GLY A 54 4.57 -16.53 12.22
N VAL A 55 4.35 -16.15 13.48
CA VAL A 55 3.29 -15.21 13.89
C VAL A 55 3.70 -13.76 13.78
N SER A 56 4.93 -13.47 13.33
CA SER A 56 5.36 -12.11 13.02
C SER A 56 4.24 -11.49 12.23
N SER A 57 3.59 -10.50 12.83
CA SER A 57 2.69 -9.66 12.08
C SER A 57 3.55 -9.17 10.94
N CYS A 58 3.25 -9.68 9.75
CA CYS A 58 3.57 -9.06 8.50
C CYS A 58 2.73 -7.78 8.46
N ARG A 59 2.91 -6.91 9.46
CA ARG A 59 2.56 -5.50 9.52
C ARG A 59 3.40 -4.72 8.50
N ARG A 60 3.66 -5.30 7.31
CA ARG A 60 3.34 -4.61 6.07
C ARG A 60 1.81 -4.61 5.90
N HIS A 61 1.10 -4.12 6.92
CA HIS A 61 -0.31 -3.78 6.87
C HIS A 61 -0.42 -2.30 6.50
N TRP A 62 0.27 -1.88 5.44
CA TRP A 62 -0.50 -1.08 4.49
C TRP A 62 -1.55 -2.07 4.02
N ARG A 63 -2.77 -2.01 4.58
CA ARG A 63 -3.89 -2.82 4.12
C ARG A 63 -3.83 -2.70 2.60
N SER A 64 -3.41 -3.77 1.91
CA SER A 64 -3.36 -3.72 0.46
C SER A 64 -4.77 -3.33 0.06
N PRO A 65 -4.95 -2.20 -0.64
CA PRO A 65 -6.28 -1.77 -0.99
C PRO A 65 -7.01 -2.93 -1.65
N ASP A 66 -8.30 -3.03 -1.42
CA ASP A 66 -9.13 -4.00 -2.14
C ASP A 66 -9.12 -3.61 -3.63
N TRP A 67 -8.13 -4.15 -4.34
CA TRP A 67 -7.85 -3.79 -5.73
C TRP A 67 -9.00 -4.18 -6.64
N SER A 68 -9.75 -5.22 -6.31
CA SER A 68 -10.94 -5.61 -7.05
C SER A 68 -12.01 -4.50 -7.02
N LYS A 69 -12.19 -3.85 -5.87
CA LYS A 69 -13.09 -2.69 -5.75
C LYS A 69 -12.53 -1.44 -6.40
N LEU A 70 -11.23 -1.17 -6.22
CA LEU A 70 -10.61 0.00 -6.83
C LEU A 70 -10.56 -0.08 -8.35
N ASP A 71 -10.29 -1.27 -8.91
CA ASP A 71 -10.27 -1.46 -10.36
C ASP A 71 -11.63 -1.21 -10.99
N ARG A 72 -12.73 -1.67 -10.36
CA ARG A 72 -14.10 -1.33 -10.81
C ARG A 72 -14.30 0.17 -10.84
N LYS A 73 -13.95 0.87 -9.76
CA LYS A 73 -14.03 2.34 -9.70
C LYS A 73 -13.17 3.03 -10.77
N ILE A 74 -11.96 2.52 -11.03
CA ILE A 74 -11.08 3.05 -12.08
C ILE A 74 -11.74 2.89 -13.45
N VAL A 75 -12.33 1.73 -13.74
CA VAL A 75 -13.07 1.48 -14.98
C VAL A 75 -14.28 2.40 -15.10
N ASP A 76 -15.09 2.53 -14.05
CA ASP A 76 -16.25 3.42 -14.04
C ASP A 76 -15.86 4.88 -14.31
N MET A 77 -14.78 5.38 -13.67
CA MET A 77 -14.30 6.74 -13.90
C MET A 77 -13.70 6.95 -15.31
N LEU A 78 -13.11 5.90 -15.91
CA LEU A 78 -12.61 5.94 -17.28
C LEU A 78 -13.74 5.96 -18.31
N GLU A 79 -14.78 5.16 -18.09
CA GLU A 79 -15.86 4.94 -19.06
C GLU A 79 -16.99 5.95 -18.91
N CYS A 80 -17.49 6.19 -17.70
CA CYS A 80 -18.63 7.06 -17.43
C CYS A 80 -18.22 8.53 -17.33
N GLU A 81 -17.12 8.81 -16.63
CA GLU A 81 -16.69 10.19 -16.37
C GLU A 81 -15.63 10.71 -17.34
N LEU A 82 -15.15 9.85 -18.24
CA LEU A 82 -14.15 10.17 -19.26
C LEU A 82 -12.86 10.76 -18.68
N MET A 83 -12.51 10.38 -17.44
CA MET A 83 -11.37 10.92 -16.74
C MET A 83 -10.05 10.38 -17.28
N THR A 84 -8.98 11.14 -17.07
CA THR A 84 -7.60 10.68 -17.28
C THR A 84 -7.08 9.97 -16.02
N PRO A 85 -6.09 9.05 -16.15
CA PRO A 85 -5.53 8.35 -14.98
C PRO A 85 -5.01 9.27 -13.86
N ARG A 86 -4.55 10.48 -14.22
CA ARG A 86 -4.17 11.51 -13.26
C ARG A 86 -5.37 12.02 -12.47
N GLN A 87 -6.45 12.41 -13.15
CA GLN A 87 -7.69 12.90 -12.50
C GLN A 87 -8.31 11.81 -11.62
N ILE A 88 -8.22 10.56 -12.04
CA ILE A 88 -8.67 9.41 -11.24
C ILE A 88 -7.88 9.33 -9.93
N ALA A 89 -6.55 9.50 -9.95
CA ALA A 89 -5.72 9.51 -8.74
C ALA A 89 -6.14 10.64 -7.76
N GLU A 90 -6.36 11.84 -8.30
CA GLU A 90 -6.82 13.00 -7.53
C GLU A 90 -8.20 12.74 -6.92
N LYS A 91 -9.14 12.18 -7.70
CA LYS A 91 -10.49 11.84 -7.23
C LYS A 91 -10.50 10.72 -6.20
N LEU A 92 -9.73 9.65 -6.41
CA LEU A 92 -9.60 8.56 -5.44
C LEU A 92 -9.04 9.05 -4.10
N THR A 93 -8.07 9.98 -4.15
CA THR A 93 -7.53 10.64 -2.95
C THR A 93 -8.61 11.43 -2.23
N ALA A 94 -9.43 12.21 -2.95
CA ALA A 94 -10.56 12.94 -2.37
C ALA A 94 -11.62 12.01 -1.75
N LEU A 95 -11.80 10.81 -2.30
CA LEU A 95 -12.70 9.77 -1.77
C LEU A 95 -12.09 8.94 -0.62
N GLY A 96 -10.97 9.37 -0.03
CA GLY A 96 -10.31 8.68 1.08
C GLY A 96 -9.55 7.40 0.68
N ASN A 97 -9.32 7.19 -0.62
CA ASN A 97 -8.56 6.06 -1.16
C ASN A 97 -7.29 6.60 -1.84
N PRO A 98 -6.28 7.07 -1.10
CA PRO A 98 -5.09 7.66 -1.70
C PRO A 98 -4.30 6.60 -2.48
N VAL A 99 -4.19 6.80 -3.80
CA VAL A 99 -3.45 5.92 -4.71
C VAL A 99 -2.56 6.77 -5.59
N HIS A 100 -1.28 6.39 -5.70
CA HIS A 100 -0.35 7.07 -6.60
C HIS A 100 -0.75 6.86 -8.06
N LYS A 101 -0.67 7.91 -8.88
CA LYS A 101 -1.03 7.88 -10.32
C LYS A 101 -0.33 6.77 -11.09
N ASP A 102 0.94 6.48 -10.80
CA ASP A 102 1.71 5.43 -11.50
C ASP A 102 1.18 4.03 -11.19
N THR A 103 0.59 3.84 -10.01
CA THR A 103 -0.07 2.58 -9.69
C THR A 103 -1.32 2.41 -10.56
N ILE A 104 -2.09 3.48 -10.79
CA ILE A 104 -3.24 3.46 -11.70
C ILE A 104 -2.80 3.16 -13.13
N TYR A 105 -1.73 3.80 -13.62
CA TYR A 105 -1.17 3.48 -14.94
C TYR A 105 -0.79 2.00 -15.07
N ARG A 106 -0.11 1.43 -14.06
CA ARG A 106 0.22 0.00 -14.05
C ARG A 106 -1.01 -0.90 -14.04
N ARG A 107 -2.06 -0.55 -13.28
CA ARG A 107 -3.32 -1.31 -13.27
C ARG A 107 -3.97 -1.29 -14.65
N ILE A 108 -4.10 -0.11 -15.26
CA ILE A 108 -4.69 0.05 -16.59
C ILE A 108 -3.89 -0.72 -17.64
N ALA A 109 -2.55 -0.71 -17.56
CA ALA A 109 -1.71 -1.48 -18.48
C ALA A 109 -1.95 -2.99 -18.42
N ALA A 110 -2.38 -3.52 -17.27
CA ALA A 110 -2.75 -4.91 -17.08
C ALA A 110 -4.23 -5.23 -17.41
N MET A 111 -5.05 -4.21 -17.70
CA MET A 111 -6.47 -4.37 -18.04
C MET A 111 -6.68 -4.74 -19.53
N PRO A 112 -7.89 -5.22 -19.90
CA PRO A 112 -8.24 -5.52 -21.28
C PRO A 112 -8.03 -4.35 -22.25
N HIS A 113 -7.86 -4.68 -23.55
CA HIS A 113 -7.48 -3.71 -24.58
C HIS A 113 -8.43 -2.50 -24.69
N ASN A 114 -9.74 -2.72 -24.57
CA ASN A 114 -10.76 -1.66 -24.62
C ASN A 114 -10.55 -0.59 -23.53
N ILE A 115 -10.17 -0.99 -22.31
CA ILE A 115 -9.93 -0.06 -21.20
C ILE A 115 -8.67 0.77 -21.44
N ARG A 116 -7.60 0.13 -21.94
CA ARG A 116 -6.36 0.81 -22.33
C ARG A 116 -6.60 1.85 -23.42
N GLU A 117 -7.35 1.47 -24.45
CA GLU A 117 -7.76 2.37 -25.54
C GLU A 117 -8.61 3.54 -25.02
N ARG A 118 -9.56 3.29 -24.11
CA ARG A 118 -10.39 4.33 -23.51
C ARG A 118 -9.53 5.36 -22.77
N ALA A 119 -8.60 4.91 -21.92
CA ALA A 119 -7.69 5.79 -21.19
C ALA A 119 -6.84 6.65 -22.14
N ARG A 120 -6.34 6.07 -23.24
CA ARG A 120 -5.60 6.79 -24.28
C ARG A 120 -6.46 7.86 -24.95
N ARG A 121 -7.69 7.52 -25.33
CA ARG A 121 -8.64 8.46 -25.97
C ARG A 121 -8.99 9.63 -25.04
N ASN A 122 -9.25 9.37 -23.76
CA ASN A 122 -9.51 10.42 -22.77
C ASN A 122 -8.32 11.39 -22.68
N GLY A 123 -7.08 10.86 -22.61
CA GLY A 123 -5.87 11.67 -22.61
C GLY A 123 -5.68 12.51 -23.88
N THR A 124 -6.01 11.97 -25.05
CA THR A 124 -6.00 12.73 -26.30
C THR A 124 -7.04 13.85 -26.30
N ARG A 125 -8.27 13.59 -25.85
CA ARG A 125 -9.33 14.61 -25.77
C ARG A 125 -8.92 15.80 -24.90
N ILE A 126 -8.35 15.56 -23.72
CA ILE A 126 -7.89 16.63 -22.83
C ILE A 126 -6.76 17.45 -23.47
N ARG A 127 -5.81 16.80 -24.16
CA ARG A 127 -4.73 17.51 -24.86
C ARG A 127 -5.24 18.39 -25.99
N VAL A 128 -6.16 17.90 -26.81
CA VAL A 128 -6.80 18.68 -27.89
C VAL A 128 -7.52 19.89 -27.30
N ALA A 129 -8.39 19.68 -26.31
CA ALA A 129 -9.12 20.77 -25.65
C ALA A 129 -8.18 21.82 -25.01
N THR A 130 -7.07 21.38 -24.44
CA THR A 130 -6.04 22.29 -23.88
C THR A 130 -5.37 23.09 -25.00
N GLY A 131 -4.97 22.42 -26.09
CA GLY A 131 -4.37 23.06 -27.25
C GLY A 131 -5.28 24.13 -27.85
N GLU A 132 -6.56 23.82 -28.04
CA GLU A 132 -7.57 24.77 -28.53
C GLU A 132 -7.70 26.00 -27.62
N ARG A 133 -7.73 25.82 -26.30
CA ARG A 133 -7.78 26.93 -25.34
C ARG A 133 -6.54 27.82 -25.44
N VAL A 134 -5.36 27.23 -25.55
CA VAL A 134 -4.11 27.98 -25.72
C VAL A 134 -4.12 28.78 -27.02
N GLN A 135 -4.56 28.17 -28.13
CA GLN A 135 -4.66 28.86 -29.42
C GLN A 135 -5.68 30.01 -29.37
N ARG A 136 -6.84 29.83 -28.73
CA ARG A 136 -7.82 30.91 -28.53
C ARG A 136 -7.23 32.07 -27.73
N ARG A 137 -6.51 31.79 -26.63
CA ARG A 137 -5.83 32.83 -25.83
C ARG A 137 -4.81 33.61 -26.65
N ARG A 138 -4.04 32.93 -27.50
CA ARG A 138 -3.08 33.58 -28.40
C ARG A 138 -3.77 34.49 -29.40
N LYS A 139 -4.89 34.04 -30.00
CA LYS A 139 -5.67 34.85 -30.94
C LYS A 139 -6.32 36.08 -30.31
N LEU A 140 -6.68 36.03 -29.03
CA LEU A 140 -7.27 37.16 -28.31
C LEU A 140 -6.21 38.17 -27.82
N ALA A 141 -4.95 37.78 -27.77
CA ALA A 141 -3.82 38.61 -27.34
C ALA A 141 -3.04 39.24 -28.52
N ALA A 142 -3.43 38.93 -29.76
CA ALA A 142 -2.90 39.47 -31.00
C ALA A 142 -3.95 40.41 -31.61
#